data_AF-A0A3T0TUV7-F1
#
_entry.id   AF-A0A3T0TUV7-F1
#
_cell.length_a   1.000
_cell.length_b   1.000
_cell.length_c   1.000
_cell.angle_alpha   90.00
_cell.angle_beta   90.00
_cell.angle_gamma   90.00
#
_symmetry.space_group_name_H-M   'P 1'
#
loop_
_entity.id
_entity.type
_entity.pdbx_description
1 polymer ?
#
loop_
_entity_poly.entity_id
_entity_poly.type
_entity_poly.pdbx_seq_one_letter_code
_entity_poly.pdbx_strand_id
1 'polypeptide(L)'
;MAPHMAQWDEKEFFPVETMRKAAQLGFGGIYVQPDVGGSGLSRLDTSIIFEALSTGCASTTAYISIHNMCAWMIDTFGNDAQREKYCPDLCSMEKFASYCLTEPGSGSDAASLITSAKQQGDHYILNGSKAFISGGGDTDVYVVMCRTGVKGPKGISCLVVEKGTPGLSFGKKEKKVGWNSQPTRAVIFEDCAVPVANRLGTEGQGFNIAMHGLNGGRINI
;
A
#
# COMPACT_ATOMS: atom_id res chain seq x y z
N MET A 1 -15.04 -15.53 5.87
CA MET A 1 -14.17 -14.85 6.86
C MET A 1 -14.52 -15.27 8.29
N ALA A 2 -15.75 -15.04 8.77
CA ALA A 2 -16.13 -15.29 10.18
C ALA A 2 -15.69 -16.65 10.79
N PRO A 3 -15.87 -17.81 10.13
CA PRO A 3 -15.46 -19.09 10.71
C PRO A 3 -13.96 -19.25 10.96
N HIS A 4 -13.12 -18.44 10.32
CA HIS A 4 -11.67 -18.52 10.40
C HIS A 4 -11.03 -17.37 11.19
N MET A 5 -11.81 -16.35 11.56
CA MET A 5 -11.30 -15.10 12.15
C MET A 5 -10.42 -15.37 13.39
N ALA A 6 -10.92 -16.15 14.35
CA ALA A 6 -10.20 -16.43 15.59
C ALA A 6 -8.86 -17.15 15.33
N GLN A 7 -8.85 -18.11 14.40
CA GLN A 7 -7.63 -18.82 14.03
C GLN A 7 -6.61 -17.90 13.35
N TRP A 8 -7.05 -17.01 12.46
CA TRP A 8 -6.15 -16.07 11.80
C TRP A 8 -5.56 -15.05 12.78
N ASP A 9 -6.34 -14.63 13.77
CA ASP A 9 -5.89 -13.74 14.82
C ASP A 9 -4.84 -14.42 15.72
N GLU A 10 -5.16 -15.57 16.30
CA GLU A 10 -4.28 -16.32 17.21
C GLU A 10 -2.95 -16.72 16.55
N LYS A 11 -3.01 -17.16 15.29
CA LYS A 11 -1.83 -17.62 14.54
C LYS A 11 -1.11 -16.50 13.79
N GLU A 12 -1.61 -15.27 13.86
CA GLU A 12 -1.12 -14.13 13.08
C GLU A 12 -0.97 -14.47 11.59
N PHE A 13 -2.00 -15.12 11.02
CA PHE A 13 -1.97 -15.73 9.71
C PHE A 13 -2.52 -14.77 8.65
N PHE A 14 -1.74 -14.54 7.58
CA PHE A 14 -2.14 -13.72 6.44
C PHE A 14 -2.98 -14.52 5.44
N PRO A 15 -4.31 -14.28 5.32
CA PRO A 15 -5.23 -15.23 4.69
C PRO A 15 -5.30 -15.05 3.16
N VAL A 16 -4.16 -15.22 2.47
CA VAL A 16 -3.98 -15.02 1.01
C VAL A 16 -5.08 -15.68 0.18
N GLU A 17 -5.38 -16.95 0.43
CA GLU A 17 -6.40 -17.69 -0.33
C GLU A 17 -7.81 -17.11 -0.17
N THR A 18 -8.15 -16.63 1.04
CA THR A 18 -9.45 -16.00 1.27
C THR A 18 -9.53 -14.67 0.56
N MET A 19 -8.46 -13.87 0.62
CA MET A 19 -8.42 -12.56 -0.04
C MET A 19 -8.49 -12.69 -1.56
N ARG A 20 -7.82 -13.69 -2.16
CA ARG A 20 -7.98 -14.02 -3.58
C ARG A 20 -9.40 -14.41 -3.97
N LYS A 21 -10.10 -15.19 -3.12
CA LYS A 21 -11.53 -15.48 -3.32
C LYS A 21 -12.40 -14.23 -3.23
N ALA A 22 -12.07 -13.29 -2.36
CA ALA A 22 -12.75 -11.99 -2.29
C ALA A 22 -12.47 -11.17 -3.57
N ALA A 23 -11.24 -11.20 -4.09
CA ALA A 23 -10.87 -10.53 -5.33
C ALA A 23 -11.65 -11.07 -6.55
N GLN A 24 -11.95 -12.37 -6.60
CA GLN A 24 -12.83 -12.97 -7.63
C GLN A 24 -14.25 -12.39 -7.64
N LEU A 25 -14.69 -11.78 -6.53
CA LEU A 25 -15.97 -11.07 -6.43
C LEU A 25 -15.84 -9.56 -6.74
N GLY A 26 -14.66 -9.10 -7.15
CA GLY A 26 -14.34 -7.70 -7.42
C GLY A 26 -13.69 -6.95 -6.26
N PHE A 27 -13.50 -7.58 -5.09
CA PHE A 27 -13.08 -6.87 -3.87
C PHE A 27 -11.58 -6.56 -3.77
N GLY A 28 -10.77 -6.99 -4.74
CA GLY A 28 -9.35 -6.63 -4.83
C GLY A 28 -9.13 -5.21 -5.37
N GLY A 29 -10.05 -4.72 -6.20
CA GLY A 29 -10.01 -3.38 -6.80
C GLY A 29 -11.41 -2.77 -6.90
N ILE A 30 -12.06 -2.54 -5.76
CA ILE A 30 -13.46 -2.09 -5.65
C ILE A 30 -13.69 -0.79 -6.42
N TYR A 31 -12.83 0.20 -6.20
CA TYR A 31 -12.93 1.55 -6.77
C TYR A 31 -11.75 1.88 -7.70
N VAL A 32 -11.15 0.84 -8.29
CA VAL A 32 -10.20 0.92 -9.40
C VAL A 32 -10.99 0.85 -10.72
N GLN A 33 -10.50 1.51 -11.77
CA GLN A 33 -11.19 1.54 -13.06
C GLN A 33 -11.29 0.14 -13.73
N PRO A 34 -12.40 -0.16 -14.42
CA PRO A 34 -12.60 -1.47 -15.04
C PRO A 34 -11.64 -1.82 -16.19
N ASP A 35 -11.08 -0.81 -16.87
CA ASP A 35 -10.13 -1.01 -17.98
C ASP A 35 -8.84 -1.70 -17.54
N VAL A 36 -8.51 -1.64 -16.25
CA VAL A 36 -7.35 -2.31 -15.64
C VAL A 36 -7.73 -3.37 -14.61
N GLY A 37 -8.95 -3.91 -14.70
CA GLY A 37 -9.44 -5.05 -13.92
C GLY A 37 -10.16 -4.69 -12.61
N GLY A 38 -10.39 -3.41 -12.34
CA GLY A 38 -11.17 -2.97 -11.18
C GLY A 38 -12.69 -3.14 -11.36
N SER A 39 -13.43 -2.89 -10.28
CA SER A 39 -14.90 -2.95 -10.29
C SER A 39 -15.57 -1.62 -10.60
N GLY A 40 -14.84 -0.50 -10.58
CA GLY A 40 -15.36 0.83 -10.91
C GLY A 40 -16.47 1.34 -9.98
N LEU A 41 -16.56 0.84 -8.74
CA LEU A 41 -17.64 1.19 -7.82
C LEU A 41 -17.40 2.53 -7.12
N SER A 42 -18.48 3.14 -6.63
CA SER A 42 -18.43 4.43 -5.96
C SER A 42 -17.88 4.34 -4.53
N ARG A 43 -17.64 5.52 -3.92
CA ARG A 43 -17.24 5.59 -2.51
C ARG A 43 -18.30 5.06 -1.55
N LEU A 44 -19.60 5.26 -1.85
CA LEU A 44 -20.68 4.73 -1.03
C LEU A 44 -20.76 3.21 -1.13
N ASP A 45 -20.71 2.68 -2.35
CA ASP A 45 -20.70 1.22 -2.58
C ASP A 45 -19.52 0.56 -1.85
N THR A 46 -18.34 1.19 -1.92
CA THR A 46 -17.14 0.74 -1.22
C THR A 46 -17.35 0.68 0.30
N SER A 47 -17.94 1.73 0.88
CA SER A 47 -18.21 1.80 2.32
C SER A 47 -19.15 0.68 2.78
N ILE A 48 -20.23 0.42 2.02
CA ILE A 48 -21.18 -0.67 2.29
C ILE A 48 -20.49 -2.03 2.21
N ILE A 49 -19.63 -2.25 1.20
CA ILE A 49 -18.89 -3.51 1.05
C ILE A 49 -17.96 -3.73 2.23
N PHE A 50 -17.16 -2.73 2.62
CA PHE A 50 -16.23 -2.86 3.74
C PHE A 50 -16.94 -3.00 5.09
N GLU A 51 -18.08 -2.33 5.30
CA GLU A 51 -18.92 -2.55 6.48
C GLU A 51 -19.36 -4.03 6.55
N ALA A 52 -19.92 -4.56 5.46
CA ALA A 52 -20.38 -5.95 5.40
C ALA A 52 -19.24 -6.97 5.64
N LEU A 53 -18.09 -6.80 4.98
CA LEU A 53 -16.92 -7.69 5.14
C LEU A 53 -16.37 -7.64 6.57
N SER A 54 -16.43 -6.49 7.24
CA SER A 54 -15.91 -6.30 8.60
C SER A 54 -16.68 -7.07 9.66
N THR A 55 -17.96 -7.41 9.42
CA THR A 55 -18.71 -8.36 10.26
C THR A 55 -18.08 -9.76 10.30
N GLY A 56 -17.28 -10.10 9.28
CA GLY A 56 -16.56 -11.37 9.19
C GLY A 56 -15.18 -11.34 9.83
N CYS A 57 -14.35 -10.33 9.53
CA CYS A 57 -13.04 -10.15 10.15
C CYS A 57 -12.50 -8.74 9.89
N ALA A 58 -12.66 -7.82 10.84
CA ALA A 58 -12.21 -6.43 10.73
C ALA A 58 -10.71 -6.30 10.35
N SER A 59 -9.83 -7.10 10.97
CA SER A 59 -8.38 -7.10 10.66
C SER A 59 -8.09 -7.37 9.17
N THR A 60 -8.75 -8.37 8.60
CA THR A 60 -8.52 -8.75 7.19
C THR A 60 -9.17 -7.73 6.25
N THR A 61 -10.37 -7.26 6.57
CA THR A 61 -11.06 -6.22 5.78
C THR A 61 -10.26 -4.92 5.74
N ALA A 62 -9.72 -4.49 6.87
CA ALA A 62 -8.90 -3.29 6.94
C ALA A 62 -7.63 -3.41 6.07
N TYR A 63 -7.02 -4.60 6.01
CA TYR A 63 -5.92 -4.84 5.06
C TYR A 63 -6.39 -4.77 3.60
N ILE A 64 -7.53 -5.37 3.25
CA ILE A 64 -8.12 -5.27 1.90
C ILE A 64 -8.37 -3.80 1.52
N SER A 65 -8.82 -2.96 2.48
CA SER A 65 -8.99 -1.52 2.29
C SER A 65 -7.67 -0.80 1.98
N ILE A 66 -6.60 -1.10 2.73
CA ILE A 66 -5.24 -0.56 2.47
C ILE A 66 -4.72 -1.01 1.10
N HIS A 67 -4.93 -2.28 0.74
CA HIS A 67 -4.57 -2.82 -0.57
C HIS A 67 -5.29 -2.06 -1.70
N ASN A 68 -6.61 -1.88 -1.58
CA ASN A 68 -7.41 -1.13 -2.54
C ASN A 68 -6.93 0.33 -2.67
N MET A 69 -6.53 0.96 -1.56
CA MET A 69 -5.98 2.32 -1.58
C MET A 69 -4.69 2.40 -2.40
N CYS A 70 -3.82 1.38 -2.30
CA CYS A 70 -2.58 1.31 -3.09
C CYS A 70 -2.88 1.13 -4.59
N ALA A 71 -3.76 0.19 -4.94
CA ALA A 71 -4.17 -0.03 -6.32
C ALA A 71 -4.79 1.23 -6.93
N TRP A 72 -5.65 1.92 -6.17
CA TRP A 72 -6.26 3.19 -6.57
C TRP A 72 -5.26 4.33 -6.76
N MET A 73 -4.22 4.42 -5.91
CA MET A 73 -3.17 5.43 -6.10
C MET A 73 -2.42 5.23 -7.43
N ILE A 74 -2.12 3.98 -7.78
CA ILE A 74 -1.48 3.65 -9.06
C ILE A 74 -2.42 3.93 -10.23
N ASP A 75 -3.68 3.52 -10.14
CA ASP A 75 -4.69 3.75 -11.18
C ASP A 75 -4.94 5.25 -11.44
N THR A 76 -5.02 6.04 -10.38
CA THR A 76 -5.41 7.46 -10.46
C THR A 76 -4.25 8.38 -10.84
N PHE A 77 -3.04 8.10 -10.36
CA PHE A 77 -1.88 9.00 -10.50
C PHE A 77 -0.75 8.42 -11.34
N GLY A 78 -0.86 7.15 -11.74
CA GLY A 78 0.06 6.52 -12.67
C GLY A 78 -0.24 6.89 -14.13
N ASN A 79 0.76 6.73 -14.99
CA ASN A 79 0.56 6.71 -16.44
C ASN A 79 0.05 5.33 -16.90
N ASP A 80 -0.40 5.23 -18.15
CA ASP A 80 -0.98 3.99 -18.70
C ASP A 80 -0.08 2.77 -18.52
N ALA A 81 1.23 2.89 -18.77
CA ALA A 81 2.17 1.79 -18.58
C ALA A 81 2.27 1.32 -17.12
N GLN A 82 2.17 2.22 -16.15
CA GLN A 82 2.14 1.87 -14.73
C GLN A 82 0.81 1.20 -14.36
N ARG A 83 -0.31 1.72 -14.87
CA ARG A 83 -1.64 1.17 -14.63
C ARG A 83 -1.74 -0.26 -15.17
N GLU A 84 -1.36 -0.47 -16.43
CA GLU A 84 -1.34 -1.78 -17.09
C GLU A 84 -0.39 -2.77 -16.40
N LYS A 85 0.77 -2.30 -15.92
CA LYS A 85 1.76 -3.15 -15.25
C LYS A 85 1.29 -3.66 -13.89
N TYR A 86 0.64 -2.82 -13.09
CA TYR A 86 0.41 -3.13 -11.67
C TYR A 86 -1.05 -3.43 -11.34
N CYS A 87 -2.01 -2.68 -11.89
CA CYS A 87 -3.40 -2.75 -11.45
C CYS A 87 -4.06 -4.12 -11.69
N PRO A 88 -3.86 -4.84 -12.81
CA PRO A 88 -4.50 -6.15 -13.01
C PRO A 88 -4.12 -7.20 -11.95
N ASP A 89 -2.82 -7.31 -11.63
CA ASP A 89 -2.32 -8.25 -10.62
C ASP A 89 -2.80 -7.89 -9.21
N LEU A 90 -2.97 -6.59 -8.92
CA LEU A 90 -3.50 -6.12 -7.66
C LEU A 90 -5.01 -6.37 -7.56
N CYS A 91 -5.79 -6.04 -8.60
CA CYS A 91 -7.24 -6.23 -8.60
C CYS A 91 -7.63 -7.70 -8.46
N SER A 92 -6.85 -8.62 -9.03
CA SER A 92 -7.01 -10.07 -8.88
C SER A 92 -6.43 -10.62 -7.56
N MET A 93 -5.66 -9.81 -6.82
CA MET A 93 -4.83 -10.23 -5.69
C MET A 93 -3.90 -11.40 -6.03
N GLU A 94 -3.44 -11.49 -7.29
CA GLU A 94 -2.27 -12.29 -7.62
C GLU A 94 -1.07 -11.76 -6.85
N LYS A 95 -0.90 -10.43 -6.90
CA LYS A 95 0.04 -9.67 -6.08
C LYS A 95 -0.68 -8.87 -5.00
N PHE A 96 0.03 -8.62 -3.91
CA PHE A 96 -0.46 -7.84 -2.80
C PHE A 96 0.32 -6.53 -2.65
N ALA A 97 -0.34 -5.49 -2.14
CA ALA A 97 0.25 -4.17 -1.97
C ALA A 97 0.29 -3.71 -0.50
N SER A 98 1.26 -2.85 -0.21
CA SER A 98 1.45 -2.17 1.08
C SER A 98 1.67 -0.68 0.88
N TYR A 99 1.09 0.12 1.78
CA TYR A 99 1.25 1.57 1.79
C TYR A 99 2.36 1.99 2.75
N CYS A 100 3.33 2.78 2.29
CA CYS A 100 4.54 3.12 3.03
C CYS A 100 4.71 4.63 3.22
N LEU A 101 4.09 5.16 4.27
CA LEU A 101 4.18 6.57 4.67
C LEU A 101 4.95 6.75 5.99
N THR A 102 4.41 6.19 7.07
CA THR A 102 4.87 6.35 8.45
C THR A 102 6.31 5.93 8.67
N GLU A 103 7.03 6.67 9.50
CA GLU A 103 8.41 6.36 9.93
C GLU A 103 8.51 6.45 11.46
N PRO A 104 9.57 5.90 12.08
CA PRO A 104 9.76 6.01 13.53
C PRO A 104 9.70 7.45 14.06
N GLY A 105 10.19 8.42 13.28
CA GLY A 105 10.17 9.85 13.62
C GLY A 105 9.05 10.67 12.98
N SER A 106 8.19 10.06 12.15
CA SER A 106 7.10 10.77 11.45
C SER A 106 5.82 9.91 11.39
N GLY A 107 4.95 10.13 12.38
CA GLY A 107 3.60 9.56 12.45
C GLY A 107 2.54 10.59 12.07
N SER A 108 1.99 11.28 13.07
CA SER A 108 0.98 12.34 12.86
C SER A 108 1.51 13.50 12.00
N ASP A 109 2.78 13.87 12.19
CA ASP A 109 3.49 14.80 11.30
C ASP A 109 4.10 14.06 10.11
N ALA A 110 3.25 13.51 9.24
CA ALA A 110 3.69 12.68 8.11
C ALA A 110 4.56 13.44 7.10
N ALA A 111 4.49 14.78 7.05
CA ALA A 111 5.25 15.60 6.12
C ALA A 111 6.74 15.74 6.50
N SER A 112 7.12 15.39 7.73
CA SER A 112 8.50 15.44 8.20
C SER A 112 9.32 14.18 7.92
N LEU A 113 8.78 13.23 7.13
CA LEU A 113 9.48 12.02 6.70
C LEU A 113 10.89 12.28 6.17
N ILE A 114 11.81 11.37 6.46
CA ILE A 114 13.24 11.50 6.15
C ILE A 114 13.73 10.43 5.17
N THR A 115 12.94 9.39 4.86
CA THR A 115 13.30 8.45 3.79
C THR A 115 13.56 9.23 2.51
N SER A 116 14.78 9.16 2.01
CA SER A 116 15.26 9.93 0.87
C SER A 116 15.19 9.10 -0.41
N ALA A 117 15.06 9.77 -1.55
CA ALA A 117 15.15 9.19 -2.88
C ALA A 117 15.97 10.13 -3.77
N LYS A 118 17.26 9.85 -3.94
CA LYS A 118 18.16 10.69 -4.74
C LYS A 118 18.22 10.18 -6.17
N GLN A 119 17.85 11.00 -7.15
CA GLN A 119 17.96 10.61 -8.54
C GLN A 119 19.44 10.48 -8.97
N GLN A 120 19.76 9.38 -9.62
CA GLN A 120 21.05 9.08 -10.24
C GLN A 120 20.77 8.41 -11.60
N GLY A 121 20.88 9.18 -12.68
CA GLY A 121 20.51 8.72 -14.02
C GLY A 121 19.01 8.40 -14.12
N ASP A 122 18.71 7.17 -14.52
CA ASP A 122 17.36 6.61 -14.70
C ASP A 122 16.82 5.92 -13.44
N HIS A 123 17.51 6.02 -12.30
CA HIS A 123 17.10 5.46 -11.02
C HIS A 123 17.01 6.52 -9.91
N TYR A 124 16.17 6.25 -8.91
CA TYR A 124 16.24 6.83 -7.58
C TYR A 124 16.96 5.86 -6.64
N ILE A 125 17.88 6.37 -5.84
CA ILE A 125 18.52 5.61 -4.76
C ILE A 125 17.81 5.96 -3.45
N LEU A 126 17.07 4.99 -2.91
CA LEU A 126 16.29 5.14 -1.68
C LEU A 126 17.12 4.75 -0.47
N ASN A 127 17.06 5.60 0.56
CA ASN A 127 17.68 5.35 1.85
C ASN A 127 16.75 5.80 2.97
N GLY A 128 16.43 4.90 3.90
CA GLY A 128 15.58 5.18 5.05
C GLY A 128 14.82 3.96 5.55
N SER A 129 13.88 4.19 6.47
CA SER A 129 13.03 3.14 7.00
C SER A 129 11.62 3.64 7.26
N LYS A 130 10.67 2.74 7.01
CA LYS A 130 9.24 2.92 7.27
C LYS A 130 8.83 2.04 8.42
N ALA A 131 7.86 2.49 9.20
CA ALA A 131 7.37 1.81 10.39
C ALA A 131 5.89 1.45 10.26
N PHE A 132 5.49 0.37 10.94
CA PHE A 132 4.10 -0.08 11.01
C PHE A 132 3.46 -0.42 9.65
N ILE A 133 4.24 -1.00 8.73
CA ILE A 133 3.73 -1.30 7.39
C ILE A 133 2.92 -2.58 7.39
N SER A 134 1.61 -2.44 7.24
CA SER A 134 0.65 -3.54 7.04
C SER A 134 0.95 -4.30 5.75
N GLY A 135 1.05 -5.62 5.83
CA GLY A 135 1.51 -6.49 4.75
C GLY A 135 3.05 -6.55 4.61
N GLY A 136 3.80 -5.73 5.35
CA GLY A 136 5.24 -5.60 5.18
C GLY A 136 5.97 -6.94 5.22
N GLY A 137 6.74 -7.23 4.17
CA GLY A 137 7.51 -8.47 4.03
C GLY A 137 6.74 -9.63 3.38
N ASP A 138 5.41 -9.56 3.33
CA ASP A 138 4.55 -10.61 2.80
C ASP A 138 3.79 -10.15 1.54
N THR A 139 3.93 -8.87 1.16
CA THR A 139 3.37 -8.25 -0.07
C THR A 139 4.44 -8.01 -1.13
N ASP A 140 4.00 -7.78 -2.37
CA ASP A 140 4.81 -7.72 -3.58
C ASP A 140 5.08 -6.28 -4.06
N VAL A 141 4.15 -5.36 -3.78
CA VAL A 141 4.20 -3.97 -4.26
C VAL A 141 4.12 -3.01 -3.09
N TYR A 142 5.03 -2.04 -3.03
CA TYR A 142 5.10 -1.05 -1.97
C TYR A 142 4.92 0.35 -2.56
N VAL A 143 3.86 1.06 -2.15
CA VAL A 143 3.62 2.45 -2.53
C VAL A 143 4.29 3.36 -1.50
N VAL A 144 5.47 3.87 -1.84
CA VAL A 144 6.40 4.53 -0.91
C VAL A 144 6.38 6.02 -1.08
N MET A 145 6.17 6.73 0.04
CA MET A 145 6.35 8.18 0.13
C MET A 145 7.77 8.48 0.58
N CYS A 146 8.54 9.16 -0.26
CA CYS A 146 9.96 9.46 -0.02
C CYS A 146 10.30 10.88 -0.46
N ARG A 147 11.35 11.46 0.12
CA ARG A 147 11.79 12.83 -0.14
C ARG A 147 12.75 12.87 -1.32
N THR A 148 12.35 13.52 -2.41
CA THR A 148 13.22 13.80 -3.56
C THR A 148 13.66 15.27 -3.62
N GLY A 149 12.96 16.16 -2.90
CA GLY A 149 13.22 17.61 -2.92
C GLY A 149 13.42 18.21 -1.54
N VAL A 150 12.98 19.47 -1.39
CA VAL A 150 13.13 20.28 -0.16
C VAL A 150 12.39 19.70 1.05
N LYS A 151 12.65 20.24 2.24
CA LYS A 151 11.91 19.88 3.46
C LYS A 151 10.42 20.24 3.33
N GLY A 152 9.55 19.44 3.96
CA GLY A 152 8.10 19.63 3.99
C GLY A 152 7.36 18.91 2.84
N PRO A 153 6.03 19.16 2.71
CA PRO A 153 5.14 18.44 1.81
C PRO A 153 5.58 18.47 0.34
N LYS A 154 6.02 19.63 -0.14
CA LYS A 154 6.35 19.87 -1.56
C LYS A 154 7.60 19.13 -2.04
N GLY A 155 8.39 18.54 -1.14
CA GLY A 155 9.56 17.75 -1.50
C GLY A 155 9.35 16.23 -1.44
N ILE A 156 8.12 15.78 -1.19
CA ILE A 156 7.77 14.36 -1.10
C ILE A 156 7.23 13.88 -2.46
N SER A 157 7.73 12.75 -2.91
CA SER A 157 7.31 12.04 -4.12
C SER A 157 6.77 10.66 -3.77
N CYS A 158 6.05 10.04 -4.71
CA CYS A 158 5.51 8.70 -4.55
C CYS A 158 6.19 7.75 -5.54
N LEU A 159 6.76 6.65 -5.04
CA LEU A 159 7.43 5.62 -5.84
C LEU A 159 6.77 4.26 -5.60
N VAL A 160 6.63 3.46 -6.65
CA VAL A 160 6.29 2.04 -6.55
C VAL A 160 7.58 1.22 -6.45
N VAL A 161 7.74 0.48 -5.35
CA VAL A 161 8.89 -0.41 -5.14
C VAL A 161 8.40 -1.85 -5.13
N GLU A 162 9.04 -2.71 -5.91
CA GLU A 162 8.69 -4.12 -6.02
C GLU A 162 9.50 -4.95 -5.00
N LYS A 163 8.88 -5.98 -4.43
CA LYS A 163 9.56 -6.93 -3.56
C LYS A 163 10.70 -7.60 -4.34
N GLY A 164 11.88 -7.66 -3.73
CA GLY A 164 13.07 -8.24 -4.36
C GLY A 164 13.99 -7.22 -5.03
N THR A 165 13.60 -5.94 -5.13
CA THR A 165 14.54 -4.87 -5.51
C THR A 165 15.75 -4.88 -4.56
N PRO A 166 17.00 -4.93 -5.08
CA PRO A 166 18.19 -4.89 -4.24
C PRO A 166 18.20 -3.65 -3.33
N GLY A 167 18.56 -3.83 -2.06
CA GLY A 167 18.51 -2.78 -1.05
C GLY A 167 17.17 -2.64 -0.33
N LEU A 168 16.10 -3.33 -0.77
CA LEU A 168 14.85 -3.46 -0.02
C LEU A 168 14.93 -4.63 0.97
N SER A 169 14.70 -4.37 2.25
CA SER A 169 14.62 -5.40 3.28
C SER A 169 13.51 -5.12 4.30
N PHE A 170 13.29 -6.05 5.23
CA PHE A 170 12.17 -6.02 6.17
C PHE A 170 12.62 -6.30 7.60
N GLY A 171 12.02 -5.59 8.55
CA GLY A 171 12.22 -5.85 9.98
C GLY A 171 11.56 -7.14 10.47
N LYS A 172 11.61 -7.36 11.78
CA LYS A 172 10.85 -8.45 12.43
C LYS A 172 9.33 -8.20 12.30
N LYS A 173 8.55 -9.27 12.44
CA LYS A 173 7.09 -9.17 12.59
C LYS A 173 6.75 -8.61 13.97
N GLU A 174 6.04 -7.50 14.01
CA GLU A 174 5.63 -6.85 15.27
C GLU A 174 4.51 -7.63 15.95
N LYS A 175 4.60 -7.72 17.28
CA LYS A 175 3.54 -8.25 18.15
C LYS A 175 2.57 -7.12 18.49
N LYS A 176 1.28 -7.33 18.22
CA LYS A 176 0.24 -6.31 18.33
C LYS A 176 -0.90 -6.80 19.21
N VAL A 177 -1.72 -5.87 19.70
CA VAL A 177 -2.95 -6.18 20.45
C VAL A 177 -4.00 -6.82 19.54
N GLY A 178 -4.11 -6.35 18.31
CA GLY A 178 -5.04 -6.83 17.30
C GLY A 178 -4.49 -6.56 15.90
N TRP A 179 -5.35 -6.66 14.88
CA TRP A 179 -4.92 -6.61 13.49
C TRP A 179 -3.87 -7.70 13.17
N ASN A 180 -4.03 -8.87 13.78
CA ASN A 180 -3.02 -9.93 13.74
C ASN A 180 -3.03 -10.72 12.43
N SER A 181 -4.14 -10.72 11.68
CA SER A 181 -4.21 -11.36 10.36
C SER A 181 -3.42 -10.63 9.27
N GLN A 182 -2.82 -9.48 9.58
CA GLN A 182 -1.95 -8.74 8.66
C GLN A 182 -0.56 -8.58 9.29
N PRO A 183 0.50 -9.02 8.61
CA PRO A 183 1.85 -8.84 9.13
C PRO A 183 2.18 -7.36 9.17
N THR A 184 2.85 -6.94 10.23
CA THR A 184 3.28 -5.55 10.40
C THR A 184 4.78 -5.58 10.64
N ARG A 185 5.53 -4.89 9.79
CA ARG A 185 7.00 -4.84 9.85
C ARG A 185 7.50 -3.44 9.53
N ALA A 186 8.74 -3.17 9.89
CA ALA A 186 9.49 -2.11 9.24
C ALA A 186 9.81 -2.50 7.79
N VAL A 187 9.82 -1.52 6.88
CA VAL A 187 10.32 -1.65 5.51
C VAL A 187 11.56 -0.77 5.39
N ILE A 188 12.68 -1.34 4.97
CA ILE A 188 14.01 -0.72 5.06
C ILE A 188 14.59 -0.59 3.66
N PHE A 189 15.18 0.56 3.37
CA PHE A 189 15.84 0.88 2.12
C PHE A 189 17.30 1.25 2.41
N GLU A 190 18.22 0.49 1.85
CA GLU A 190 19.67 0.71 1.93
C GLU A 190 20.23 0.72 0.51
N ASP A 191 20.57 1.90 0.00
CA ASP A 191 20.97 2.12 -1.38
C ASP A 191 20.08 1.42 -2.42
N CYS A 192 18.77 1.44 -2.15
CA CYS A 192 17.77 0.73 -2.92
C CYS A 192 17.50 1.45 -4.25
N ALA A 193 17.99 0.89 -5.36
CA ALA A 193 17.87 1.48 -6.69
C ALA A 193 16.50 1.16 -7.32
N VAL A 194 15.67 2.19 -7.51
CA VAL A 194 14.31 2.09 -8.05
C VAL A 194 14.22 2.88 -9.36
N PRO A 195 13.71 2.33 -10.46
CA PRO A 195 13.60 3.06 -11.72
C PRO A 195 12.79 4.35 -11.57
N VAL A 196 13.21 5.43 -12.23
CA VAL A 196 12.45 6.70 -12.29
C VAL A 196 11.07 6.48 -12.90
N ALA A 197 10.94 5.50 -13.80
CA ALA A 197 9.68 5.06 -14.39
C ALA A 197 8.67 4.51 -13.36
N ASN A 198 9.09 4.18 -12.14
CA ASN A 198 8.19 3.74 -11.06
C ASN A 198 7.63 4.92 -10.24
N ARG A 199 7.96 6.17 -10.57
CA ARG A 199 7.38 7.34 -9.88
C ARG A 199 5.95 7.59 -10.32
N LEU A 200 5.03 7.63 -9.35
CA LEU A 200 3.64 8.02 -9.59
C LEU A 200 3.55 9.55 -9.59
N GLY A 201 2.99 10.10 -10.66
CA GLY A 201 2.93 11.55 -10.89
C GLY A 201 4.30 12.21 -11.01
N THR A 202 4.34 13.51 -10.74
CA THR A 202 5.58 14.31 -10.79
C THR A 202 6.31 14.32 -9.45
N GLU A 203 7.58 14.71 -9.45
CA GLU A 203 8.28 14.97 -8.19
C GLU A 203 7.56 16.04 -7.35
N GLY A 204 7.56 15.87 -6.03
CA GLY A 204 6.91 16.78 -5.09
C GLY A 204 5.39 16.60 -4.96
N GLN A 205 4.79 15.70 -5.75
CA GLN A 205 3.34 15.42 -5.71
C GLN A 205 2.96 14.36 -4.66
N GLY A 206 3.93 13.64 -4.09
CA GLY A 206 3.69 12.48 -3.22
C GLY A 206 2.82 12.79 -2.00
N PHE A 207 3.01 13.94 -1.35
CA PHE A 207 2.17 14.29 -0.20
C PHE A 207 0.71 14.57 -0.60
N ASN A 208 0.46 15.15 -1.77
CA ASN A 208 -0.91 15.31 -2.28
C ASN A 208 -1.55 13.94 -2.56
N ILE A 209 -0.82 13.03 -3.21
CA ILE A 209 -1.27 11.65 -3.45
C ILE A 209 -1.63 10.97 -2.12
N ALA A 210 -0.77 11.10 -1.11
CA ALA A 210 -1.02 10.58 0.24
C ALA A 210 -2.32 11.14 0.84
N MET A 211 -2.52 12.46 0.80
CA MET A 211 -3.72 13.09 1.36
C MET A 211 -5.00 12.66 0.65
N HIS A 212 -4.99 12.54 -0.68
CA HIS A 212 -6.13 12.02 -1.42
C HIS A 212 -6.46 10.57 -1.05
N GLY A 213 -5.43 9.72 -0.90
CA GLY A 213 -5.62 8.34 -0.42
C GLY A 213 -6.21 8.29 0.99
N LEU A 214 -5.69 9.10 1.92
CA LEU A 214 -6.17 9.17 3.30
C LEU A 214 -7.64 9.62 3.41
N ASN A 215 -8.14 10.45 2.50
CA ASN A 215 -9.55 10.83 2.50
C ASN A 215 -10.46 9.61 2.27
N GLY A 216 -10.12 8.74 1.32
CA GLY A 216 -10.82 7.47 1.12
C GLY A 216 -10.58 6.50 2.27
N GLY A 217 -9.33 6.38 2.73
CA GLY A 217 -8.96 5.52 3.85
C GLY A 217 -9.69 5.84 5.14
N ARG A 218 -9.98 7.12 5.43
CA ARG A 218 -10.76 7.56 6.60
C ARG A 218 -12.22 7.12 6.57
N ILE A 219 -12.81 6.97 5.39
CA ILE A 219 -14.19 6.48 5.23
C ILE A 219 -14.23 4.96 5.39
N ASN A 220 -13.17 4.27 4.95
CA ASN A 220 -13.15 2.81 4.84
C ASN A 220 -12.63 2.08 6.09
N ILE A 221 -12.08 2.78 7.09
CA ILE A 221 -11.45 2.18 8.28
C ILE A 221 -12.44 1.94 9.42
#